data_AF-A0A815CP49-F1
#
_entry.id   AF-A0A815CP49-F1
#
_cell.length_a   1.000
_cell.length_b   1.000
_cell.length_c   1.000
_cell.angle_alpha   90.00
_cell.angle_beta   90.00
_cell.angle_gamma   90.00
#
_symmetry.space_group_name_H-M   'P 1'
#
loop_
_entity.id
_entity.type
_entity.pdbx_description
1 polymer ?
#
loop_
_entity_poly.entity_id
_entity_poly.type
_entity_poly.pdbx_seq_one_letter_code
_entity_poly.pdbx_strand_id
1 'polypeptide(L)'
;MHHININKWSTQHLYTASSYNSIGEIYRKQGNYNKALEYYDKALETLEIDSTVKAFAKKAVCYNNIGIVNQEQNQYKEALDFYMKAFKIRKDCLPNDETSLGMSYNNMGNAYYFLKLYADAIYHYQEALKIY
;
A
#
# COMPACT_ATOMS: atom_id res chain seq x y z
N MET A 1 11.03 31.16 23.47
CA MET A 1 11.33 30.12 22.47
C MET A 1 10.06 29.34 22.19
N HIS A 2 9.45 29.51 21.01
CA HIS A 2 8.33 28.66 20.59
C HIS A 2 8.89 27.28 20.26
N HIS A 3 8.57 26.27 21.07
CA HIS A 3 8.83 24.88 20.71
C HIS A 3 7.97 24.56 19.48
N ILE A 4 8.56 24.62 18.29
CA ILE A 4 7.95 24.08 17.08
C ILE A 4 7.74 22.59 17.36
N ASN A 5 6.47 22.22 17.58
CA ASN A 5 6.09 20.89 18.01
C ASN A 5 6.07 19.95 16.81
N ILE A 6 7.25 19.56 16.34
CA ILE A 6 7.47 18.67 15.18
C ILE A 6 6.57 17.42 15.29
N ASN A 7 6.35 16.91 16.51
CA ASN A 7 5.48 15.76 16.78
C ASN A 7 3.99 16.05 16.53
N LYS A 8 3.51 17.27 16.79
CA LYS A 8 2.11 17.66 16.54
C LYS A 8 1.81 17.72 15.04
N TRP A 9 2.76 18.24 14.26
CA TRP A 9 2.62 18.32 12.81
C TRP A 9 2.68 16.93 12.17
N SER A 10 3.66 16.09 12.53
CA SER A 10 3.72 14.68 12.10
C SER A 10 2.42 13.95 12.39
N THR A 11 1.87 14.08 13.60
CA THR A 11 0.60 13.45 13.97
C THR A 11 -0.58 13.94 13.12
N GLN A 12 -0.67 15.24 12.84
CA GLN A 12 -1.73 15.80 11.99
C GLN A 12 -1.65 15.25 10.56
N HIS A 13 -0.44 15.17 9.98
CA HIS A 13 -0.23 14.63 8.64
C HIS A 13 -0.64 13.15 8.55
N LEU A 14 -0.34 12.35 9.57
CA LEU A 14 -0.77 10.94 9.63
C LEU A 14 -2.30 10.78 9.63
N TYR A 15 -3.03 11.65 10.33
CA TYR A 15 -4.49 11.63 10.32
C TYR A 15 -5.06 12.10 8.99
N THR A 16 -4.54 13.20 8.42
CA THR A 16 -4.94 13.68 7.09
C THR A 16 -4.76 12.61 6.02
N ALA A 17 -3.59 11.96 5.98
CA ALA A 17 -3.34 10.86 5.04
C ALA A 17 -4.30 9.68 5.22
N SER A 18 -4.68 9.37 6.47
CA SER A 18 -5.66 8.32 6.76
C SER A 18 -7.04 8.66 6.20
N SER A 19 -7.47 9.91 6.37
CA SER A 19 -8.73 10.39 5.80
C SER A 19 -8.73 10.34 4.28
N TYR A 20 -7.64 10.76 3.63
CA TYR A 20 -7.52 10.63 2.17
C TYR A 20 -7.57 9.18 1.71
N ASN A 21 -6.83 8.27 2.36
CA ASN A 21 -6.90 6.85 2.04
C ASN A 21 -8.32 6.28 2.21
N SER A 22 -9.04 6.65 3.27
CA SER A 22 -10.43 6.21 3.47
C SER A 22 -11.38 6.73 2.39
N ILE A 23 -11.21 7.99 1.95
CA ILE A 23 -12.00 8.55 0.84
C ILE A 23 -11.67 7.80 -0.46
N GLY A 24 -10.39 7.52 -0.71
CA GLY A 24 -9.95 6.73 -1.87
C GLY A 24 -10.61 5.34 -1.90
N GLU A 25 -10.66 4.66 -0.75
CA GLU A 25 -11.33 3.36 -0.60
C GLU A 25 -12.83 3.43 -0.89
N ILE A 26 -13.51 4.48 -0.43
CA ILE A 26 -14.95 4.68 -0.73
C ILE A 26 -15.16 4.84 -2.24
N TYR A 27 -14.34 5.67 -2.92
CA TYR A 27 -14.45 5.84 -4.37
C TYR A 27 -14.13 4.56 -5.13
N ARG A 28 -13.14 3.79 -4.68
CA ARG A 28 -12.81 2.48 -5.25
C ARG A 28 -14.00 1.53 -5.17
N LYS A 29 -14.65 1.43 -4.00
CA LYS A 29 -15.86 0.60 -3.80
C LYS A 29 -17.04 1.04 -4.66
N GLN A 30 -17.09 2.31 -5.06
CA GLN A 30 -18.08 2.85 -6.00
C GLN A 30 -17.70 2.61 -7.49
N GLY A 31 -16.55 2.00 -7.77
CA GLY A 31 -16.01 1.84 -9.12
C GLY A 31 -15.44 3.14 -9.72
N ASN A 32 -15.30 4.20 -8.94
CA ASN A 32 -14.69 5.46 -9.39
C ASN A 32 -13.17 5.41 -9.17
N TYR A 33 -12.49 4.63 -9.99
CA TYR A 33 -11.07 4.35 -9.84
C TYR A 33 -10.18 5.59 -9.99
N ASN A 34 -10.52 6.51 -10.91
CA ASN A 34 -9.73 7.74 -11.10
C ASN A 34 -9.72 8.61 -9.83
N LYS A 35 -10.88 8.79 -9.18
CA LYS A 35 -10.94 9.51 -7.90
C LYS A 35 -10.25 8.73 -6.79
N ALA A 36 -10.38 7.40 -6.77
CA ALA A 36 -9.68 6.59 -5.78
C ALA A 36 -8.16 6.84 -5.82
N LEU A 37 -7.57 6.79 -7.03
CA LEU A 37 -6.16 7.05 -7.27
C LEU A 37 -5.76 8.46 -6.85
N GLU A 38 -6.54 9.49 -7.23
CA GLU A 38 -6.29 10.88 -6.83
C GLU A 38 -6.17 11.04 -5.30
N TYR A 39 -7.05 10.38 -4.55
CA TYR A 39 -7.04 10.44 -3.09
C TYR A 39 -5.91 9.59 -2.46
N TYR A 40 -5.55 8.45 -3.05
CA TYR A 40 -4.38 7.71 -2.60
C TYR A 40 -3.07 8.46 -2.85
N ASP A 41 -2.96 9.18 -3.98
CA ASP A 41 -1.79 10.01 -4.29
C ASP A 41 -1.67 11.18 -3.29
N LYS A 42 -2.77 11.85 -2.97
CA LYS A 42 -2.80 12.88 -1.89
C LYS A 42 -2.37 12.33 -0.54
N ALA A 43 -2.77 11.09 -0.23
CA ALA A 43 -2.34 10.43 1.00
C ALA A 43 -0.82 10.17 0.99
N LEU A 44 -0.27 9.70 -0.13
CA LEU A 44 1.17 9.47 -0.29
C LEU A 44 1.98 10.77 -0.18
N GLU A 45 1.57 11.84 -0.86
CA GLU A 45 2.18 13.18 -0.80
C GLU A 45 2.24 13.69 0.64
N THR A 46 1.14 13.56 1.38
CA THR A 46 1.07 13.95 2.80
C THR A 46 2.05 13.16 3.67
N LEU A 47 2.34 11.91 3.30
CA LEU A 47 3.23 11.02 4.05
C LEU A 47 4.71 11.19 3.64
N GLU A 48 5.03 11.82 2.50
CA GLU A 48 6.42 11.93 2.01
C GLU A 48 7.35 12.55 3.04
N ILE A 49 6.87 13.57 3.76
CA ILE A 49 7.62 14.31 4.78
C ILE A 49 7.84 13.54 6.10
N ASP A 50 7.18 12.39 6.28
CA ASP A 50 7.22 11.62 7.53
C ASP A 50 7.95 10.28 7.32
N SER A 51 9.00 10.06 8.12
CA SER A 51 9.86 8.87 8.12
C SER A 51 9.69 8.01 9.38
N THR A 52 8.57 8.14 10.08
CA THR A 52 8.22 7.27 11.22
C THR A 52 7.70 5.92 10.76
N VAL A 53 7.82 4.90 11.63
CA VAL A 53 7.23 3.56 11.41
C VAL A 53 5.73 3.64 11.08
N LYS A 54 5.00 4.56 11.73
CA LYS A 54 3.57 4.79 11.46
C LYS A 54 3.32 5.33 10.05
N ALA A 55 4.17 6.24 9.56
CA ALA A 55 4.09 6.74 8.21
C ALA A 55 4.39 5.65 7.18
N PHE A 56 5.43 4.83 7.41
CA PHE A 56 5.76 3.70 6.55
C PHE A 56 4.60 2.70 6.45
N ALA A 57 3.96 2.35 7.58
CA ALA A 57 2.78 1.49 7.57
C ALA A 57 1.65 2.06 6.69
N LYS A 58 1.38 3.37 6.81
CA LYS A 58 0.36 4.03 5.99
C LYS A 58 0.74 4.11 4.50
N LYS A 59 2.00 4.38 4.17
CA LYS A 59 2.52 4.37 2.78
C LYS A 59 2.33 2.99 2.14
N ALA A 60 2.69 1.93 2.87
CA ALA A 60 2.51 0.55 2.40
C ALA A 60 1.04 0.22 2.13
N VAL A 61 0.11 0.65 3.00
CA VAL A 61 -1.33 0.48 2.78
C VAL A 61 -1.79 1.25 1.54
N CYS A 62 -1.37 2.50 1.36
CA CYS A 62 -1.76 3.30 0.18
C CYS A 62 -1.28 2.64 -1.12
N TYR A 63 -0.01 2.24 -1.19
CA TYR A 63 0.51 1.52 -2.36
C TYR A 63 -0.23 0.21 -2.62
N ASN A 64 -0.55 -0.56 -1.58
CA ASN A 64 -1.34 -1.77 -1.72
C ASN A 64 -2.73 -1.47 -2.31
N ASN A 65 -3.40 -0.41 -1.86
CA ASN A 65 -4.73 -0.04 -2.36
C ASN A 65 -4.68 0.46 -3.82
N ILE A 66 -3.64 1.22 -4.19
CA ILE A 66 -3.39 1.57 -5.59
C ILE A 66 -3.18 0.30 -6.42
N GLY A 67 -2.42 -0.68 -5.92
CA GLY A 67 -2.26 -1.98 -6.58
C GLY A 67 -3.60 -2.69 -6.79
N ILE A 68 -4.48 -2.70 -5.80
CA ILE A 68 -5.85 -3.25 -5.91
C ILE A 68 -6.65 -2.54 -7.00
N VAL A 69 -6.63 -1.20 -7.04
CA VAL A 69 -7.35 -0.43 -8.07
C VAL A 69 -6.89 -0.80 -9.48
N ASN A 70 -5.57 -0.95 -9.68
CA ASN A 70 -5.03 -1.37 -10.97
C ASN A 70 -5.46 -2.80 -11.32
N GLN A 71 -5.44 -3.71 -10.35
CA GLN A 71 -5.92 -5.09 -10.54
C GLN A 71 -7.41 -5.16 -10.89
N GLU A 72 -8.26 -4.36 -10.23
CA GLU A 72 -9.71 -4.27 -10.53
C GLU A 72 -9.99 -3.69 -11.93
N GLN A 73 -9.03 -2.96 -12.49
CA GLN A 73 -9.03 -2.48 -13.88
C GLN A 73 -8.32 -3.41 -14.87
N ASN A 74 -7.90 -4.61 -14.43
CA ASN A 74 -7.12 -5.59 -15.21
C ASN A 74 -5.74 -5.09 -15.66
N GLN A 75 -5.19 -4.08 -14.98
CA GLN A 75 -3.84 -3.52 -15.19
C GLN A 75 -2.85 -4.23 -14.27
N TYR A 76 -2.59 -5.51 -14.56
CA TYR A 76 -1.87 -6.39 -13.62
C TYR A 76 -0.37 -6.07 -13.48
N LYS A 77 0.26 -5.50 -14.51
CA LYS A 77 1.68 -5.10 -14.43
C LYS A 77 1.84 -3.90 -13.51
N GLU A 78 0.98 -2.92 -13.68
CA GLU A 78 0.90 -1.72 -12.85
C GLU A 78 0.53 -2.10 -11.41
N ALA A 79 -0.42 -3.02 -11.22
CA ALA A 79 -0.74 -3.56 -9.91
C ALA A 79 0.48 -4.18 -9.21
N LEU A 80 1.25 -4.98 -9.94
CA LEU A 80 2.46 -5.62 -9.43
C LEU A 80 3.51 -4.59 -9.00
N ASP A 81 3.73 -3.52 -9.77
CA ASP A 81 4.66 -2.44 -9.40
C ASP A 81 4.29 -1.81 -8.06
N PHE A 82 3.00 -1.55 -7.84
CA PHE A 82 2.52 -0.97 -6.58
C PHE A 82 2.54 -1.98 -5.41
N TYR A 83 2.22 -3.24 -5.66
CA TYR A 83 2.39 -4.29 -4.65
C TYR A 83 3.86 -4.46 -4.23
N MET A 84 4.80 -4.37 -5.18
CA MET A 84 6.24 -4.39 -4.90
C MET A 84 6.70 -3.21 -4.05
N LYS A 85 6.17 -2.00 -4.30
CA LYS A 85 6.44 -0.83 -3.44
C LYS A 85 5.93 -1.06 -2.01
N ALA A 86 4.72 -1.58 -1.84
CA ALA A 86 4.18 -1.91 -0.51
C ALA A 86 4.99 -3.00 0.19
N PHE A 87 5.36 -4.06 -0.55
CA PHE A 87 6.19 -5.17 -0.06
C PHE A 87 7.53 -4.67 0.47
N LYS A 88 8.23 -3.82 -0.31
CA LYS A 88 9.54 -3.30 0.07
C LYS A 88 9.47 -2.52 1.39
N ILE A 89 8.45 -1.67 1.57
CA ILE A 89 8.27 -0.93 2.83
C ILE A 89 8.00 -1.89 4.00
N ARG A 90 7.13 -2.89 3.81
CA ARG A 90 6.82 -3.86 4.86
C ARG A 90 8.06 -4.64 5.28
N LYS A 91 8.81 -5.13 4.30
CA LYS A 91 10.05 -5.88 4.53
C LYS A 91 11.15 -5.05 5.20
N ASP A 92 11.40 -3.84 4.69
CA ASP A 92 12.58 -3.06 5.08
C ASP A 92 12.31 -2.15 6.30
N CYS A 93 11.06 -1.73 6.52
CA CYS A 93 10.71 -0.74 7.53
C CYS A 93 9.75 -1.26 8.62
N LEU A 94 9.09 -2.40 8.42
CA LEU A 94 8.07 -2.95 9.33
C LEU A 94 8.36 -4.41 9.72
N PRO A 95 9.53 -4.73 10.33
CA PRO A 95 9.97 -6.11 10.55
C PRO A 95 9.06 -6.93 11.48
N ASN A 96 8.16 -6.29 12.24
CA ASN A 96 7.23 -6.95 13.16
C ASN A 96 5.81 -7.10 12.57
N ASP A 97 5.59 -6.78 11.30
CA ASP A 97 4.30 -6.86 10.61
C ASP A 97 4.31 -7.97 9.54
N GLU A 98 4.59 -9.19 9.99
CA GLU A 98 4.69 -10.37 9.12
C GLU A 98 3.36 -10.64 8.41
N THR A 99 2.22 -10.46 9.08
CA THR A 99 0.89 -10.62 8.47
C THR A 99 0.74 -9.76 7.22
N SER A 100 1.12 -8.48 7.28
CA SER A 100 1.04 -7.61 6.11
C SER A 100 2.05 -7.97 5.02
N LEU A 101 3.21 -8.52 5.39
CA LEU A 101 4.18 -9.06 4.44
C LEU A 101 3.60 -10.26 3.68
N GLY A 102 2.92 -11.18 4.38
CA GLY A 102 2.19 -12.30 3.78
C GLY A 102 1.09 -11.84 2.81
N MET A 103 0.35 -10.79 3.17
CA MET A 103 -0.63 -10.17 2.26
C MET A 103 0.01 -9.62 0.98
N SER A 104 1.19 -8.98 1.08
CA SER A 104 1.93 -8.52 -0.11
C SER A 104 2.28 -9.67 -1.05
N TYR A 105 2.83 -10.77 -0.52
CA TYR A 105 3.14 -11.96 -1.32
C TYR A 105 1.88 -12.51 -2.01
N ASN A 106 0.77 -12.64 -1.28
CA ASN A 106 -0.48 -13.13 -1.86
C ASN A 106 -1.00 -12.23 -3.00
N ASN A 107 -0.93 -10.90 -2.83
CA ASN A 107 -1.35 -9.95 -3.85
C ASN A 107 -0.46 -9.99 -5.09
N MET A 108 0.86 -10.11 -4.91
CA MET A 108 1.79 -10.30 -6.03
C MET A 108 1.52 -11.65 -6.73
N GLY A 109 1.27 -12.73 -5.98
CA GLY A 109 0.88 -14.03 -6.52
C GLY A 109 -0.36 -13.95 -7.42
N ASN A 110 -1.40 -13.22 -6.97
CA ASN A 110 -2.59 -12.94 -7.77
C ASN A 110 -2.26 -12.18 -9.07
N ALA A 111 -1.43 -11.14 -8.99
CA ALA A 111 -1.03 -10.37 -10.16
C ALA A 111 -0.28 -11.24 -11.19
N TYR A 112 0.68 -12.06 -10.74
CA TYR A 112 1.40 -13.00 -11.61
C TYR A 112 0.48 -14.06 -12.23
N TYR A 113 -0.50 -14.56 -11.46
CA TYR A 113 -1.49 -15.50 -11.96
C TYR A 113 -2.27 -14.92 -13.14
N PHE A 114 -2.79 -13.69 -13.01
CA PHE A 114 -3.52 -13.03 -14.09
C PHE A 114 -2.64 -12.66 -15.29
N LEU A 115 -1.33 -12.46 -15.07
CA LEU A 115 -0.33 -12.31 -16.14
C LEU A 115 0.06 -13.65 -16.80
N LYS A 116 -0.49 -14.79 -16.35
CA LYS A 116 -0.15 -16.15 -16.81
C LYS A 116 1.30 -16.55 -16.51
N LEU A 117 1.94 -15.88 -15.55
CA LEU A 117 3.28 -16.18 -15.05
C LEU A 117 3.14 -17.13 -13.85
N TYR A 118 2.74 -18.37 -14.12
CA TYR A 118 2.30 -19.30 -13.08
C TYR A 118 3.41 -19.73 -12.12
N ALA A 119 4.66 -19.81 -12.60
CA ALA A 119 5.80 -20.15 -11.74
C ALA A 119 6.03 -19.09 -10.66
N ASP A 120 6.01 -17.81 -11.04
CA ASP A 120 6.13 -16.68 -10.12
C ASP A 120 4.93 -16.60 -9.16
N ALA A 121 3.72 -16.87 -9.67
CA ALA A 121 2.52 -16.91 -8.85
C ALA A 121 2.63 -17.97 -7.74
N ILE A 122 2.99 -19.22 -8.10
CA ILE A 122 3.18 -20.32 -7.14
C ILE A 122 4.26 -19.95 -6.12
N TYR A 123 5.39 -19.41 -6.57
CA TYR A 123 6.47 -19.00 -5.67
C TYR A 123 5.95 -18.00 -4.63
N HIS A 124 5.22 -16.97 -5.03
CA HIS A 124 4.69 -15.98 -4.09
C HIS A 124 3.60 -16.51 -3.17
N TYR A 125 2.72 -17.38 -3.64
CA TYR A 125 1.77 -18.04 -2.74
C TYR A 125 2.47 -18.94 -1.71
N GLN A 126 3.55 -19.62 -2.10
CA GLN A 126 4.37 -20.41 -1.18
C GLN A 126 5.07 -19.54 -0.14
N GLU A 127 5.61 -18.38 -0.53
CA GLU A 127 6.18 -17.43 0.42
C GLU A 127 5.12 -16.88 1.40
N ALA A 128 3.90 -16.60 0.92
CA ALA A 128 2.80 -16.20 1.80
C ALA A 128 2.42 -17.32 2.80
N LEU A 129 2.39 -18.58 2.36
CA LEU A 129 2.09 -19.73 3.21
C LEU A 129 3.14 -20.02 4.28
N LYS A 130 4.38 -19.55 4.12
CA LYS A 130 5.41 -19.69 5.16
C LYS A 130 5.20 -18.74 6.34
N ILE A 131 4.41 -17.68 6.15
CA ILE A 131 4.14 -16.64 7.14
C ILE A 131 2.90 -16.97 7.98
N TYR A 132 1.88 -17.59 7.37
CA TYR A 132 0.65 -18.01 8.04
C TYR A 132 0.79 -19.38 8.68
#